data_AF-A0A8H4V1H8-F1
#
_entry.id   AF-A0A8H4V1H8-F1
#
_cell.length_a   1.000
_cell.length_b   1.000
_cell.length_c   1.000
_cell.angle_alpha   90.00
_cell.angle_beta   90.00
_cell.angle_gamma   90.00
#
_symmetry.space_group_name_H-M   'P 1'
#
loop_
_entity.id
_entity.type
_entity.pdbx_description
1 polymer ?
#
loop_
_entity_poly.entity_id
_entity_poly.type
_entity_poly.pdbx_seq_one_letter_code
_entity_poly.pdbx_strand_id
1 'polypeptide(L)'
;MADMNIETQKESFGPVQESRRKVFYSIYILSQTYAPRSLVLNMLEDIENPKYVEPKRDLNQQSGELPPLNPRDSMNASQLDGAECAGIWTYVVQQSSLWREVRGYIAQCADGHPEPPWSPESGYAVIGSHLMDLETSFPTQHRYDAVKFLDRSTSELQQNRDYWSPWLRIQLVYHAIHSMLNHPFLYSSRPHQSAQMSVPNTFWKT
;
A
#
# COMPACT_ATOMS: atom_id res chain seq x y z
N MET A 1 31.88 -6.20 6.44
CA MET A 1 30.58 -6.71 5.96
C MET A 1 29.64 -6.61 7.14
N ALA A 2 28.66 -5.69 7.08
CA ALA A 2 27.75 -5.44 8.18
C ALA A 2 26.73 -6.58 8.25
N ASP A 3 26.85 -7.36 9.32
CA ASP A 3 26.04 -8.53 9.62
C ASP A 3 24.60 -8.06 9.92
N MET A 4 23.71 -8.15 8.93
CA MET A 4 22.27 -7.93 9.09
C MET A 4 21.65 -9.16 9.77
N ASN A 5 22.05 -9.45 11.00
CA ASN A 5 21.35 -10.43 11.80
C ASN A 5 19.96 -9.86 12.15
N ILE A 6 18.96 -10.30 11.39
CA ILE A 6 17.52 -10.03 11.57
C ILE A 6 17.04 -10.97 12.67
N GLU A 7 16.21 -10.41 13.57
CA GLU A 7 15.79 -10.94 14.86
C GLU A 7 15.49 -12.45 14.86
N THR A 8 16.48 -13.27 15.20
CA THR A 8 16.29 -14.70 15.56
C THR A 8 15.73 -14.86 16.98
N GLN A 9 15.41 -13.76 17.66
CA GLN A 9 14.98 -13.75 19.04
C GLN A 9 13.57 -13.19 19.18
N LYS A 10 12.65 -14.11 19.52
CA LYS A 10 11.42 -13.90 20.29
C LYS A 10 11.37 -12.52 20.96
N GLU A 11 10.60 -11.62 20.38
CA GLU A 11 10.08 -10.41 21.03
C GLU A 11 11.10 -9.54 21.80
N SER A 12 12.23 -9.22 21.17
CA SER A 12 13.16 -8.24 21.72
C SER A 12 12.61 -6.80 21.54
N PHE A 13 11.88 -6.27 22.54
CA PHE A 13 11.29 -4.92 22.54
C PHE A 13 12.25 -3.75 22.87
N GLY A 14 13.54 -3.88 22.58
CA GLY A 14 14.52 -2.84 22.90
C GLY A 14 14.41 -1.60 21.99
N PRO A 15 14.88 -0.42 22.45
CA PRO A 15 14.82 0.83 21.68
C PRO A 15 15.65 0.77 20.38
N VAL A 16 16.71 -0.03 20.37
CA VAL A 16 17.55 -0.25 19.18
C VAL A 16 16.80 -1.05 18.12
N GLN A 17 16.09 -2.10 18.55
CA GLN A 17 15.28 -2.95 17.67
C GLN A 17 14.11 -2.17 17.06
N GLU A 18 13.42 -1.36 17.87
CA GLU A 18 12.37 -0.47 17.38
C GLU A 18 12.90 0.53 16.33
N SER A 19 14.09 1.08 16.57
CA SER A 19 14.76 1.95 15.60
C SER A 19 15.09 1.22 14.31
N ARG A 20 15.57 -0.04 14.37
CA ARG A 20 15.82 -0.88 13.20
C ARG A 20 14.55 -1.17 12.40
N ARG A 21 13.43 -1.48 13.08
CA ARG A 21 12.12 -1.68 12.43
C ARG A 21 11.67 -0.42 11.71
N LYS A 22 11.72 0.74 12.36
CA LYS A 22 11.37 2.04 11.74
C LYS A 22 12.23 2.33 10.51
N VAL A 23 13.53 2.07 10.57
CA VAL A 23 14.43 2.25 9.42
C VAL A 23 14.05 1.29 8.28
N PHE A 24 13.84 0.00 8.58
CA PHE A 24 13.42 -0.98 7.58
C PHE A 24 12.14 -0.54 6.87
N TYR A 25 11.09 -0.19 7.62
CA TYR A 25 9.82 0.22 7.04
C TYR A 25 9.91 1.56 6.30
N SER A 26 10.78 2.47 6.74
CA SER A 26 11.03 3.73 6.01
C SER A 26 11.63 3.43 4.64
N ILE A 27 12.65 2.56 4.57
CA ILE A 27 13.28 2.14 3.31
C ILE A 27 12.26 1.40 2.43
N TYR A 28 11.50 0.48 3.02
CA TYR A 28 10.43 -0.22 2.32
C TYR A 28 9.44 0.78 1.71
N ILE A 29 8.88 1.72 2.48
CA ILE A 29 7.96 2.74 1.99
C ILE A 29 8.57 3.58 0.86
N LEU A 30 9.84 3.99 1.00
CA LEU A 30 10.55 4.72 -0.05
C LEU A 30 10.67 3.89 -1.32
N SER A 31 10.96 2.59 -1.23
CA SER A 31 10.97 1.69 -2.39
C SER A 31 9.59 1.59 -3.05
N GLN A 32 8.53 1.54 -2.23
CA GLN A 32 7.15 1.49 -2.70
C GLN A 32 6.68 2.80 -3.33
N THR A 33 7.35 3.92 -3.07
CA THR A 33 6.94 5.26 -3.55
C THR A 33 7.81 5.75 -4.71
N TYR A 34 9.12 5.52 -4.66
CA TYR A 34 10.10 6.15 -5.55
C TYR A 34 10.96 5.17 -6.35
N ALA A 35 10.90 3.85 -6.10
CA ALA A 35 11.76 2.93 -6.85
C ALA A 35 11.50 3.02 -8.37
N PRO A 36 12.57 3.10 -9.19
CA PRO A 36 12.48 3.02 -10.65
C PRO A 36 11.75 1.76 -11.11
N ARG A 37 11.11 1.83 -12.27
CA ARG A 37 10.36 0.73 -12.89
C ARG A 37 11.14 -0.59 -13.00
N SER A 38 12.49 -0.55 -13.01
CA SER A 38 13.37 -1.74 -13.10
C SER A 38 13.90 -2.25 -11.76
N LEU A 39 13.61 -1.59 -10.64
CA LEU A 39 13.78 -2.15 -9.29
C LEU A 39 12.48 -2.91 -8.95
N VAL A 40 12.14 -3.86 -9.81
CA VAL A 40 10.99 -4.75 -9.62
C VAL A 40 11.33 -5.68 -8.47
N LEU A 41 10.83 -5.34 -7.30
CA LEU A 41 10.67 -6.30 -6.21
C LEU A 41 9.30 -6.90 -6.48
N ASN A 42 9.32 -8.14 -6.94
CA ASN A 42 8.23 -8.81 -7.64
C ASN A 42 6.94 -8.91 -6.80
N MET A 43 5.86 -9.04 -7.56
CA MET A 43 4.46 -9.30 -7.21
C MET A 43 4.18 -9.74 -5.78
N LEU A 44 3.25 -9.02 -5.16
CA LEU A 44 2.48 -9.50 -4.03
C LEU A 44 1.51 -10.59 -4.54
N GLU A 45 1.69 -11.85 -4.16
CA GLU A 45 0.66 -12.88 -4.35
C GLU A 45 -0.49 -12.72 -3.33
N ASP A 46 -0.26 -12.00 -2.21
CA ASP A 46 -1.18 -11.92 -1.07
C ASP A 46 -1.02 -10.57 -0.30
N ILE A 47 -2.11 -9.81 -0.19
CA ILE A 47 -2.18 -8.52 0.54
C ILE A 47 -2.24 -8.71 2.05
N GLU A 48 -2.82 -9.81 2.50
CA GLU A 48 -2.88 -10.12 3.92
C GLU A 48 -1.49 -10.58 4.42
N ASN A 49 -0.66 -11.10 3.52
CA ASN A 49 0.67 -11.61 3.84
C ASN A 49 1.74 -11.13 2.83
N PRO A 50 2.22 -9.88 2.93
CA PRO A 50 3.13 -9.30 1.96
C PRO A 50 4.48 -10.04 1.95
N LYS A 51 4.68 -10.95 0.99
CA LYS A 51 5.95 -11.63 0.74
C LYS A 51 6.79 -10.84 -0.26
N TYR A 52 8.09 -10.70 0.03
CA TYR A 52 9.02 -9.97 -0.81
C TYR A 52 9.76 -10.95 -1.72
N VAL A 53 9.57 -10.84 -3.04
CA VAL A 53 10.31 -11.66 -4.01
C VAL A 53 11.36 -10.77 -4.68
N GLU A 54 12.65 -11.02 -4.41
CA GLU A 54 13.77 -10.36 -5.11
C GLU A 54 13.74 -10.67 -6.63
N PRO A 55 14.26 -9.78 -7.49
CA PRO A 55 14.35 -10.03 -8.91
C PRO A 55 15.47 -11.04 -9.18
N LYS A 56 15.09 -12.23 -9.67
CA LYS A 56 15.96 -13.28 -10.22
C LYS A 56 17.33 -13.37 -9.53
N ARG A 57 17.33 -13.68 -8.24
CA ARG A 57 18.30 -14.66 -7.74
C ARG A 57 17.64 -16.02 -7.85
N ASP A 58 18.42 -17.02 -8.24
CA ASP A 58 17.95 -18.38 -8.46
C ASP A 58 16.88 -18.78 -7.43
N LEU A 59 15.77 -19.34 -7.92
CA LEU A 59 14.62 -19.80 -7.12
C LEU A 59 14.98 -20.82 -6.02
N ASN A 60 16.25 -21.22 -5.93
CA ASN A 60 16.84 -22.08 -4.91
C ASN A 60 17.44 -21.34 -3.70
N GLN A 61 17.42 -19.99 -3.68
CA GLN A 61 17.82 -19.19 -2.52
C GLN A 61 16.69 -18.23 -2.12
N GLN A 62 15.52 -18.78 -1.81
CA GLN A 62 14.58 -18.08 -0.94
C GLN A 62 15.24 -18.02 0.44
N SER A 63 15.82 -16.88 0.81
CA SER A 63 16.07 -16.61 2.23
C SER A 63 14.69 -16.59 2.90
N GLY A 64 14.33 -17.69 3.59
CA GLY A 64 13.07 -17.85 4.31
C GLY A 64 12.94 -16.93 5.53
N GLU A 65 13.50 -15.73 5.46
CA GLU A 65 13.49 -14.75 6.54
C GLU A 65 12.19 -13.96 6.47
N LEU A 66 11.39 -14.09 7.53
CA LEU A 66 10.17 -13.33 7.72
C LEU A 66 10.50 -11.83 7.83
N PRO A 67 9.61 -10.94 7.34
CA PRO A 67 9.78 -9.51 7.55
C PRO A 67 9.83 -9.20 9.06
N PRO A 68 10.54 -8.12 9.47
CA PRO A 68 10.55 -7.70 10.87
C PRO A 68 9.13 -7.37 11.34
N LEU A 69 8.89 -7.42 12.65
CA LEU A 69 7.61 -7.00 13.22
C LEU A 69 7.32 -5.52 12.91
N ASN A 70 6.03 -5.20 12.78
CA ASN A 70 5.58 -3.82 12.56
C ASN A 70 6.06 -2.89 13.71
N PRO A 71 6.39 -1.61 13.39
CA PRO A 71 6.74 -0.64 14.42
C PRO A 71 5.59 -0.43 15.40
N ARG A 72 5.95 -0.09 16.64
CA ARG A 72 4.97 0.23 17.68
C ARG A 72 4.52 1.68 17.53
N ASP A 73 3.27 1.93 17.87
CA ASP A 73 2.72 3.27 18.01
C ASP A 73 2.09 3.46 19.39
N SER A 74 1.92 4.73 19.78
CA SER A 74 1.44 5.14 21.09
C SER A 74 -0.03 4.82 21.36
N MET A 75 -0.83 4.54 20.32
CA MET A 75 -2.26 4.24 20.43
C MET A 75 -2.55 2.74 20.57
N ASN A 76 -1.65 1.86 20.12
CA ASN A 76 -1.75 0.39 20.26
C ASN A 76 -1.69 -0.14 21.71
N ALA A 77 -1.64 0.73 22.73
CA ALA A 77 -1.69 0.33 24.13
C ALA A 77 -3.12 0.26 24.71
N SER A 78 -4.14 0.60 23.93
CA SER A 78 -5.54 0.48 24.35
C SER A 78 -6.06 -0.90 23.97
N GLN A 79 -5.84 -1.88 24.85
CA GLN A 79 -6.62 -3.12 24.89
C GLN A 79 -8.09 -2.76 25.13
N LEU A 80 -8.80 -2.32 24.10
CA LEU A 80 -10.25 -2.22 24.16
C LEU A 80 -10.80 -3.48 23.52
N ASP A 81 -11.20 -4.40 24.41
CA ASP A 81 -12.15 -5.48 24.14
C ASP A 81 -11.61 -6.69 23.35
N GLY A 82 -10.61 -7.39 23.92
CA GLY A 82 -10.34 -8.82 23.66
C GLY A 82 -9.90 -9.26 22.25
N ALA A 83 -10.01 -8.39 21.25
CA ALA A 83 -9.60 -8.65 19.87
C ALA A 83 -8.28 -7.91 19.61
N GLU A 84 -7.22 -8.66 19.32
CA GLU A 84 -5.94 -8.13 18.86
C GLU A 84 -6.14 -7.45 17.48
N CYS A 85 -6.52 -6.18 17.49
CA CYS A 85 -6.60 -5.40 16.27
C CYS A 85 -5.17 -5.14 15.76
N ALA A 86 -4.93 -5.39 14.47
CA ALA A 86 -3.68 -5.06 13.83
C ALA A 86 -3.38 -3.56 13.99
N GLY A 87 -2.15 -3.22 14.41
CA GLY A 87 -1.74 -1.83 14.60
C GLY A 87 -1.73 -1.03 13.30
N ILE A 88 -1.70 0.31 13.40
CA ILE A 88 -1.80 1.20 12.23
C ILE A 88 -0.77 0.88 11.15
N TRP A 89 0.43 0.44 11.55
CA TRP A 89 1.53 0.10 10.65
C TRP A 89 1.23 -1.10 9.74
N THR A 90 0.36 -2.03 10.13
CA THR A 90 -0.08 -3.11 9.23
C THR A 90 -0.73 -2.52 7.98
N TYR A 91 -1.64 -1.57 8.16
CA TYR A 91 -2.35 -0.90 7.06
C TYR A 91 -1.43 0.02 6.25
N VAL A 92 -0.44 0.64 6.90
CA VAL A 92 0.61 1.41 6.23
C VAL A 92 1.37 0.52 5.24
N VAL A 93 1.72 -0.70 5.63
CA VAL A 93 2.46 -1.66 4.79
C VAL A 93 1.59 -2.13 3.63
N GLN A 94 0.37 -2.60 3.91
CA GLN A 94 -0.55 -3.07 2.89
C GLN A 94 -0.85 -2.01 1.83
N GLN A 95 -1.14 -0.79 2.27
CA GLN A 95 -1.41 0.31 1.37
C GLN A 95 -0.17 0.74 0.57
N SER A 96 1.04 0.56 1.12
CA SER A 96 2.27 0.80 0.37
C SER A 96 2.47 -0.22 -0.75
N SER A 97 2.17 -1.50 -0.50
CA SER A 97 2.14 -2.51 -1.56
C SER A 97 1.13 -2.15 -2.64
N LEU A 98 -0.09 -1.77 -2.25
CA LEU A 98 -1.12 -1.38 -3.22
C LEU A 98 -0.71 -0.15 -4.05
N TRP A 99 -0.05 0.83 -3.44
CA TRP A 99 0.49 1.99 -4.16
C TRP A 99 1.54 1.60 -5.22
N ARG A 100 2.35 0.56 -4.99
CA ARG A 100 3.24 0.03 -6.04
C ARG A 100 2.46 -0.52 -7.21
N GLU A 101 1.40 -1.28 -6.97
CA GLU A 101 0.55 -1.81 -8.04
C GLU A 101 -0.09 -0.70 -8.87
N VAL A 102 -0.56 0.37 -8.21
CA VAL A 102 -1.06 1.59 -8.88
C VAL A 102 -0.01 2.22 -9.79
N ARG A 103 1.24 2.37 -9.30
CA ARG A 103 2.33 2.89 -10.14
C ARG A 103 2.62 1.97 -11.33
N GLY A 104 2.57 0.66 -11.12
CA GLY A 104 2.72 -0.35 -12.18
C GLY A 104 1.65 -0.22 -13.26
N TYR A 105 0.38 -0.13 -12.84
CA TYR A 105 -0.76 0.07 -13.72
C TYR A 105 -0.65 1.37 -14.53
N ILE A 106 -0.36 2.51 -13.89
CA ILE A 106 -0.18 3.80 -14.58
C ILE A 106 0.94 3.71 -15.63
N ALA A 107 2.04 3.04 -15.31
CA ALA A 107 3.14 2.84 -16.24
C ALA A 107 2.72 1.97 -17.45
N GLN A 108 1.92 0.92 -17.24
CA GLN A 108 1.37 0.10 -18.34
C GLN A 108 0.40 0.90 -19.21
N CYS A 109 -0.42 1.78 -18.61
CA CYS A 109 -1.27 2.70 -19.35
C CYS A 109 -0.43 3.66 -20.21
N ALA A 110 0.64 4.23 -19.66
CA ALA A 110 1.54 5.13 -20.38
C ALA A 110 2.26 4.45 -21.56
N ASP A 111 2.54 3.14 -21.45
CA ASP A 111 3.11 2.32 -22.53
C ASP A 111 2.09 1.93 -23.62
N GLY A 112 0.80 2.27 -23.46
CA GLY A 112 -0.22 2.08 -24.50
C GLY A 112 -0.84 0.67 -24.59
N HIS A 113 -0.66 -0.18 -23.58
CA HIS A 113 -1.22 -1.54 -23.54
C HIS A 113 -2.23 -1.80 -22.39
N PRO A 114 -3.08 -0.84 -21.94
CA PRO A 114 -3.99 -1.13 -20.84
C PRO A 114 -5.16 -2.00 -21.30
N GLU A 115 -5.40 -3.09 -20.58
CA GLU A 115 -6.67 -3.81 -20.65
C GLU A 115 -7.86 -2.85 -20.39
N PRO A 116 -9.05 -3.12 -20.95
CA PRO A 116 -10.22 -2.34 -20.61
C PRO A 116 -10.51 -2.39 -19.10
N PRO A 117 -10.88 -1.27 -18.45
CA PRO A 117 -11.00 -1.21 -16.99
C PRO A 117 -12.14 -2.06 -16.43
N TRP A 118 -13.08 -2.48 -17.30
CA TRP A 118 -14.16 -3.39 -16.96
C TRP A 118 -13.77 -4.87 -17.12
N SER A 119 -12.56 -5.17 -17.61
CA SER A 119 -12.06 -6.54 -17.60
C SER A 119 -11.77 -6.93 -16.15
N PRO A 120 -12.22 -8.11 -15.69
CA PRO A 120 -11.94 -8.56 -14.33
C PRO A 120 -10.44 -8.73 -14.06
N GLU A 121 -9.65 -9.02 -15.10
CA GLU A 121 -8.18 -9.16 -15.03
C GLU A 121 -7.44 -7.82 -15.15
N SER A 122 -8.15 -6.72 -15.44
CA SER A 122 -7.49 -5.43 -15.62
C SER A 122 -6.88 -4.92 -14.33
N GLY A 123 -5.74 -4.24 -14.44
CA GLY A 123 -5.11 -3.60 -13.29
C GLY A 123 -6.05 -2.65 -12.54
N TYR A 124 -6.97 -1.97 -13.24
CA TYR A 124 -8.01 -1.16 -12.61
C TYR A 124 -8.93 -1.99 -11.69
N ALA A 125 -9.47 -3.11 -12.20
CA ALA A 125 -10.40 -3.95 -11.44
C ALA A 125 -9.70 -4.63 -10.25
N VAL A 126 -8.49 -5.16 -10.46
CA VAL A 126 -7.70 -5.83 -9.41
C VAL A 126 -7.28 -4.85 -8.31
N ILE A 127 -6.79 -3.66 -8.66
CA ILE A 127 -6.47 -2.64 -7.65
C ILE A 127 -7.74 -2.20 -6.92
N GLY A 128 -8.86 -2.05 -7.64
CA GLY A 128 -10.15 -1.70 -7.06
C GLY A 128 -10.65 -2.71 -6.03
N SER A 129 -10.55 -4.02 -6.31
CA SER A 129 -10.92 -5.06 -5.34
C SER A 129 -10.06 -4.99 -4.09
N HIS A 130 -8.75 -4.85 -4.26
CA HIS A 130 -7.83 -4.72 -3.13
C HIS A 130 -8.06 -3.46 -2.29
N LEU A 131 -8.45 -2.35 -2.92
CA LEU A 131 -8.82 -1.14 -2.23
C LEU A 131 -10.09 -1.34 -1.39
N MET A 132 -11.08 -2.05 -1.92
CA MET A 132 -12.31 -2.42 -1.20
C MET A 132 -12.02 -3.35 -0.01
N ASP A 133 -11.13 -4.33 -0.18
CA ASP A 133 -10.70 -5.22 0.90
C ASP A 133 -10.03 -4.43 2.04
N LEU A 134 -9.17 -3.46 1.70
CA LEU A 134 -8.55 -2.57 2.70
C LEU A 134 -9.58 -1.68 3.40
N GLU A 135 -10.55 -1.12 2.68
CA GLU A 135 -11.60 -0.29 3.27
C GLU A 135 -12.48 -1.08 4.26
N THR A 136 -12.89 -2.28 3.87
CA THR A 136 -13.79 -3.12 4.66
C THR A 136 -13.10 -3.73 5.88
N SER A 137 -11.81 -4.04 5.78
CA SER A 137 -10.99 -4.54 6.89
C SER A 137 -10.41 -3.43 7.78
N PHE A 138 -10.54 -2.14 7.41
CA PHE A 138 -9.96 -1.04 8.18
C PHE A 138 -10.66 -0.86 9.54
N PRO A 139 -9.93 -0.96 10.67
CA PRO A 139 -10.50 -0.97 12.01
C PRO A 139 -11.21 0.33 12.34
N THR A 140 -12.39 0.22 12.95
CA THR A 140 -13.22 1.37 13.33
C THR A 140 -12.45 2.39 14.16
N GLN A 141 -11.56 1.93 15.05
CA GLN A 141 -10.74 2.81 15.90
C GLN A 141 -9.78 3.74 15.13
N HIS A 142 -9.40 3.39 13.91
CA HIS A 142 -8.52 4.21 13.06
C HIS A 142 -9.31 5.04 12.05
N ARG A 143 -10.64 4.87 11.95
CA ARG A 143 -11.47 5.62 10.99
C ARG A 143 -11.51 7.11 11.33
N TYR A 144 -11.63 7.92 10.29
CA TYR A 144 -11.61 9.38 10.38
C TYR A 144 -12.58 9.93 11.45
N ASP A 145 -13.82 9.44 11.45
CA ASP A 145 -14.87 9.88 12.40
C ASP A 145 -14.59 9.44 13.84
N ALA A 146 -13.93 8.29 14.03
CA ALA A 146 -13.63 7.75 15.36
C ALA A 146 -12.45 8.48 16.00
N VAL A 147 -11.40 8.78 15.22
CA VAL A 147 -10.19 9.42 15.73
C VAL A 147 -10.39 10.91 16.01
N LYS A 148 -11.38 11.54 15.36
CA LYS A 148 -11.73 12.96 15.49
C LYS A 148 -10.52 13.87 15.27
N PHE A 149 -9.77 13.65 14.18
CA PHE A 149 -8.48 14.29 13.94
C PHE A 149 -8.52 15.82 14.08
N LEU A 150 -9.57 16.47 13.57
CA LEU A 150 -9.73 17.92 13.63
C LEU A 150 -10.04 18.47 15.02
N ASP A 151 -10.54 17.63 15.92
CA ASP A 151 -10.84 18.02 17.31
C ASP A 151 -9.59 17.89 18.22
N ARG A 152 -8.50 17.29 17.72
CA ARG A 152 -7.27 17.06 18.50
C ARG A 152 -6.40 18.32 18.59
N SER A 153 -5.76 18.49 19.73
CA SER A 153 -4.81 19.60 19.91
C SER A 153 -3.51 19.36 19.13
N THR A 154 -2.90 20.44 18.60
CA THR A 154 -1.61 20.32 17.91
C THR A 154 -0.53 19.70 18.80
N SER A 155 -0.53 19.98 20.10
CA SER A 155 0.40 19.36 21.06
C SER A 155 0.24 17.84 21.14
N GLU A 156 -1.00 17.34 21.19
CA GLU A 156 -1.29 15.90 21.20
C GLU A 156 -0.83 15.23 19.91
N LEU A 157 -1.07 15.87 18.76
CA LEU A 157 -0.64 15.37 17.46
C LEU A 157 0.90 15.27 17.38
N GLN A 158 1.61 16.28 17.89
CA GLN A 158 3.08 16.31 17.90
C GLN A 158 3.69 15.32 18.92
N GLN A 159 3.01 15.06 20.03
CA GLN A 159 3.48 14.10 21.03
C GLN A 159 3.34 12.65 20.56
N ASN A 160 2.33 12.36 19.73
CA ASN A 160 1.97 11.01 19.26
C ASN A 160 2.21 10.82 17.76
N ARG A 161 3.33 11.36 17.24
CA ARG A 161 3.63 11.33 15.80
C ARG A 161 3.85 9.94 15.24
N ASP A 162 4.25 8.99 16.08
CA ASP A 162 4.38 7.58 15.76
C ASP A 162 3.05 6.93 15.36
N TYR A 163 1.91 7.47 15.82
CA TYR A 163 0.57 7.11 15.36
C TYR A 163 0.04 8.06 14.28
N TRP A 164 0.09 9.37 14.50
CA TRP A 164 -0.57 10.33 13.61
C TRP A 164 0.10 10.47 12.25
N SER A 165 1.41 10.29 12.17
CA SER A 165 2.12 10.33 10.87
C SER A 165 1.71 9.17 9.96
N PRO A 166 1.73 7.89 10.41
CA PRO A 166 1.23 6.80 9.58
C PRO A 166 -0.28 6.90 9.30
N TRP A 167 -1.09 7.36 10.27
CA TRP A 167 -2.52 7.58 10.04
C TRP A 167 -2.78 8.62 8.93
N LEU A 168 -2.13 9.78 8.98
CA LEU A 168 -2.25 10.81 7.94
C LEU A 168 -1.79 10.31 6.57
N ARG A 169 -0.69 9.54 6.55
CA ARG A 169 -0.21 8.90 5.32
C ARG A 169 -1.29 8.00 4.72
N ILE A 170 -1.96 7.20 5.56
CA ILE A 170 -3.04 6.33 5.09
C ILE A 170 -4.13 7.13 4.39
N GLN A 171 -4.60 8.22 5.00
CA GLN A 171 -5.64 9.06 4.41
C GLN A 171 -5.18 9.67 3.07
N LEU A 172 -3.97 10.20 3.01
CA LEU A 172 -3.44 10.85 1.80
C LEU A 172 -3.25 9.85 0.65
N VAL A 173 -2.62 8.71 0.92
CA VAL A 173 -2.34 7.70 -0.12
C VAL A 173 -3.64 7.07 -0.59
N TYR A 174 -4.61 6.82 0.30
CA TYR A 174 -5.93 6.32 -0.07
C TYR A 174 -6.61 7.20 -1.14
N HIS A 175 -6.68 8.52 -0.88
CA HIS A 175 -7.25 9.46 -1.84
C HIS A 175 -6.41 9.60 -3.11
N ALA A 176 -5.08 9.49 -3.00
CA ALA A 176 -4.21 9.48 -4.16
C ALA A 176 -4.46 8.26 -5.07
N ILE A 177 -4.68 7.07 -4.50
CA ILE A 177 -5.00 5.85 -5.26
C ILE A 177 -6.28 6.08 -6.08
N HIS A 178 -7.37 6.50 -5.42
CA HIS A 178 -8.64 6.80 -6.09
C HIS A 178 -8.48 7.84 -7.20
N SER A 179 -7.75 8.92 -6.93
CA SER A 179 -7.51 10.01 -7.88
C SER A 179 -6.70 9.54 -9.09
N MET A 180 -5.72 8.66 -8.88
CA MET A 180 -4.89 8.12 -9.96
C MET A 180 -5.65 7.12 -10.82
N LEU A 181 -6.40 6.19 -10.22
CA LEU A 181 -7.18 5.18 -10.97
C LEU A 181 -8.23 5.83 -11.88
N ASN A 182 -8.85 6.91 -11.41
CA ASN A 182 -9.89 7.64 -12.13
C ASN A 182 -9.34 8.84 -12.92
N HIS A 183 -8.02 8.96 -13.07
CA HIS A 183 -7.42 10.12 -13.70
C HIS A 183 -7.79 10.19 -15.20
N PRO A 184 -8.33 11.31 -15.72
CA PRO A 184 -8.79 11.42 -17.12
C PRO A 184 -7.73 11.03 -18.16
N PHE A 185 -6.45 11.34 -17.90
CA PHE A 185 -5.34 10.97 -18.78
C PHE A 185 -5.18 9.47 -19.04
N LEU A 186 -5.62 8.60 -18.14
CA LEU A 186 -5.57 7.14 -18.36
C LEU A 186 -6.57 6.69 -19.43
N TYR A 187 -7.65 7.46 -19.62
CA TYR A 187 -8.69 7.17 -20.60
C TYR A 187 -8.42 7.87 -21.94
N SER A 188 -7.82 9.06 -21.92
CA SER A 188 -7.54 9.83 -23.14
C SER A 188 -6.27 9.38 -23.88
N SER A 189 -5.37 8.64 -23.22
CA SER A 189 -4.13 8.10 -23.82
C SER A 189 -4.33 6.76 -24.54
N ARG A 190 -5.52 6.15 -24.43
CA ARG A 190 -5.85 4.96 -25.21
C ARG A 190 -5.77 5.32 -26.69
N PRO A 191 -4.92 4.66 -27.49
CA PRO A 191 -4.92 4.84 -28.93
C PRO A 191 -6.35 4.70 -29.44
N HIS A 192 -6.68 5.41 -30.51
CA HIS A 192 -7.94 5.31 -31.26
C HIS A 192 -8.19 3.89 -31.85
N GLN A 193 -8.00 2.81 -31.09
CA GLN A 193 -8.62 1.52 -31.38
C GLN A 193 -10.15 1.65 -31.34
N SER A 194 -10.71 2.70 -30.71
CA SER A 194 -12.11 3.09 -30.86
C SER A 194 -12.49 3.54 -32.28
N ALA A 195 -11.53 3.85 -33.16
CA ALA A 195 -11.82 4.06 -34.58
C ALA A 195 -11.95 2.74 -35.36
N GLN A 196 -11.35 1.64 -34.89
CA GLN A 196 -11.48 0.30 -35.49
C GLN A 196 -12.52 -0.57 -34.80
N MET A 197 -12.82 -0.32 -33.52
CA MET A 197 -14.00 -0.84 -32.83
C MET A 197 -15.08 0.22 -32.93
N SER A 198 -15.83 0.18 -34.03
CA SER A 198 -17.10 0.87 -34.19
C SER A 198 -18.00 0.57 -32.99
N VAL A 199 -17.91 1.37 -31.93
CA VAL A 199 -18.91 1.40 -30.87
C VAL A 199 -20.21 1.77 -31.59
N PRO A 200 -21.22 0.88 -31.65
CA PRO A 200 -22.47 1.23 -32.28
C PRO A 200 -23.00 2.49 -31.58
N ASN A 201 -23.48 3.47 -32.36
CA ASN A 201 -24.12 4.69 -31.88
C ASN A 201 -25.46 4.38 -31.18
N THR A 202 -25.44 3.53 -30.15
CA THR A 202 -26.64 3.08 -29.44
C THR A 202 -27.07 4.11 -28.39
N PHE A 203 -26.11 4.84 -27.78
CA PHE A 203 -26.38 5.70 -26.62
C PHE A 203 -26.04 7.18 -26.83
N TRP A 204 -25.40 7.55 -27.94
CA TRP A 204 -25.15 8.94 -28.30
C TRP A 204 -25.94 9.28 -29.57
N LYS A 205 -27.04 10.01 -29.41
CA LYS A 205 -27.69 10.70 -30.53
C LYS A 205 -27.14 12.12 -30.60
N THR A 206 -26.59 12.47 -31.76
CA THR A 206 -26.47 13.85 -32.24
C THR A 206 -27.83 14.55 -32.29
#